data_AF-A0A399G012-F1
#
_entry.id   AF-A0A399G012-F1
#
_cell.length_a   1.000
_cell.length_b   1.000
_cell.length_c   1.000
_cell.angle_alpha   90.00
_cell.angle_beta   90.00
_cell.angle_gamma   90.00
#
_symmetry.space_group_name_H-M   'P 1'
#
loop_
_entity.id
_entity.type
_entity.pdbx_description
1 polymer ?
#
loop_
_entity_poly.entity_id
_entity_poly.type
_entity_poly.pdbx_seq_one_letter_code
_entity_poly.pdbx_strand_id
1 'polypeptide(L)'
;MSGWDLNPAEINTVLQAVGEHVGGEDGTGGLVGLLDDFGTHVEEAGTACASGPIGMALGEFMDEYTDKLKGMVDKSVSAVTGCSDATMFYVNGNLEMAAEAQRGVNQSPEELGL
;
A
#
# COMPACT_ATOMS: atom_id res chain seq x y z
N MET A 1 -26.74 -11.29 16.94
CA MET A 1 -25.55 -10.44 17.07
C MET A 1 -24.39 -11.25 16.56
N SER A 2 -23.64 -10.65 15.66
CA SER A 2 -22.65 -11.25 14.78
C SER A 2 -21.45 -11.83 15.57
N GLY A 3 -20.70 -12.78 14.99
CA GLY A 3 -19.67 -13.55 15.72
C GLY A 3 -18.44 -12.76 16.21
N TRP A 4 -18.35 -11.48 15.86
CA TRP A 4 -17.31 -10.51 16.20
C TRP A 4 -17.93 -9.29 16.86
N ASP A 5 -17.31 -8.86 17.95
CA ASP A 5 -17.56 -7.60 18.62
C ASP A 5 -16.61 -6.54 18.03
N LEU A 6 -17.11 -5.69 17.14
CA LEU A 6 -16.32 -4.68 16.44
C LEU A 6 -16.52 -3.31 17.08
N ASN A 7 -15.42 -2.56 17.20
CA ASN A 7 -15.45 -1.13 17.48
C ASN A 7 -15.03 -0.36 16.21
N PRO A 8 -15.99 0.14 15.39
CA PRO A 8 -15.65 0.82 14.14
C PRO A 8 -14.78 2.06 14.30
N ALA A 9 -14.90 2.76 15.44
CA ALA A 9 -14.10 3.95 15.71
C ALA A 9 -12.63 3.61 15.90
N GLU A 10 -12.33 2.58 16.72
CA GLU A 10 -10.95 2.11 16.94
C GLU A 10 -10.35 1.49 15.67
N ILE A 11 -11.15 0.74 14.91
CA ILE A 11 -10.72 0.23 13.60
C ILE A 11 -10.31 1.38 12.68
N ASN A 12 -11.14 2.42 12.57
CA ASN A 12 -10.85 3.57 11.73
C ASN A 12 -9.59 4.34 12.20
N THR A 13 -9.28 4.36 13.49
CA THR A 13 -8.01 4.91 14.00
C THR A 13 -6.81 4.11 13.51
N VAL A 14 -6.88 2.78 13.56
CA VAL A 14 -5.80 1.91 13.05
C VAL A 14 -5.64 2.06 11.54
N LEU A 15 -6.74 2.09 10.78
CA LEU A 15 -6.70 2.24 9.33
C LEU A 15 -6.11 3.58 8.89
N GLN A 16 -6.42 4.67 9.60
CA GLN A 16 -5.79 5.98 9.37
C GLN A 16 -4.28 5.94 9.64
N ALA A 17 -3.86 5.36 10.76
CA ALA A 17 -2.43 5.23 11.07
C ALA A 17 -1.66 4.43 10.01
N VAL A 18 -2.27 3.37 9.47
CA VAL A 18 -1.68 2.63 8.33
C VAL A 18 -1.65 3.50 7.07
N GLY A 19 -2.72 4.24 6.78
CA GLY A 19 -2.76 5.19 5.66
C GLY A 19 -1.65 6.24 5.73
N GLU A 20 -1.39 6.80 6.92
CA GLU A 20 -0.29 7.75 7.17
C GLU A 20 1.09 7.11 6.93
N HIS A 21 1.29 5.84 7.30
CA HIS A 21 2.53 5.14 6.98
C HIS A 21 2.72 4.88 5.48
N VAL A 22 1.63 4.70 4.73
CA VAL A 22 1.66 4.41 3.29
C VAL A 22 1.84 5.68 2.46
N GLY A 23 0.99 6.68 2.65
CA GLY A 23 0.97 7.90 1.83
C GLY A 23 1.31 9.20 2.57
N GLY A 24 1.59 9.15 3.88
CA GLY A 24 1.73 10.37 4.68
C GLY A 24 0.41 11.15 4.84
N GLU A 25 0.47 12.31 5.47
CA GLU A 25 -0.70 13.16 5.72
C GLU A 25 -1.33 13.73 4.43
N ASP A 26 -0.55 13.86 3.36
CA ASP A 26 -0.94 14.50 2.09
C ASP A 26 -1.03 13.54 0.90
N GLY A 27 -0.81 12.24 1.11
CA GLY A 27 -0.79 11.23 0.06
C GLY A 27 0.51 11.15 -0.74
N THR A 28 1.51 11.99 -0.42
CA THR A 28 2.82 12.03 -1.10
C THR A 28 3.99 11.65 -0.18
N GLY A 29 3.75 11.48 1.11
CA GLY A 29 4.73 11.04 2.10
C GLY A 29 4.74 9.51 2.30
N GLY A 30 5.21 9.09 3.48
CA GLY A 30 5.22 7.67 3.86
C GLY A 30 6.02 6.78 2.90
N LEU A 31 5.54 5.57 2.67
CA LEU A 31 6.12 4.64 1.71
C LEU A 31 6.12 5.18 0.26
N VAL A 32 5.10 5.95 -0.15
CA VAL A 32 5.02 6.58 -1.48
C VAL A 32 6.17 7.57 -1.68
N GLY A 33 6.39 8.48 -0.74
CA GLY A 33 7.50 9.44 -0.83
C GLY A 33 8.87 8.76 -0.80
N LEU A 34 9.04 7.73 0.03
CA LEU A 34 10.29 6.95 0.09
C LEU A 34 10.61 6.23 -1.23
N LEU A 35 9.59 5.85 -2.00
CA LEU A 35 9.70 5.22 -3.30
C LEU A 35 10.19 6.21 -4.37
N ASP A 36 9.69 7.45 -4.34
CA ASP A 36 10.17 8.52 -5.22
C ASP A 36 11.64 8.86 -4.89
N ASP A 37 11.95 9.04 -3.60
CA ASP A 37 13.32 9.30 -3.13
C ASP A 37 14.28 8.16 -3.50
N PHE A 38 13.83 6.91 -3.45
CA PHE A 38 14.63 5.75 -3.84
C PHE A 38 15.11 5.86 -5.30
N GLY A 39 14.21 6.21 -6.22
CA GLY A 39 14.55 6.38 -7.63
C GLY A 39 15.62 7.46 -7.82
N THR A 40 15.38 8.63 -7.22
CA THR A 40 16.32 9.77 -7.27
C THR A 40 17.68 9.41 -6.70
N HIS A 41 17.74 8.82 -5.50
CA HIS A 41 19.00 8.50 -4.84
C HIS A 41 19.83 7.45 -5.60
N VAL A 42 19.19 6.46 -6.24
CA VAL A 42 19.91 5.46 -7.04
C VAL A 42 20.48 6.09 -8.31
N GLU A 43 19.76 6.99 -8.97
CA GLU A 43 20.25 7.74 -10.13
C GLU A 43 21.44 8.66 -9.76
N GLU A 44 21.32 9.38 -8.65
CA GLU A 44 22.38 10.23 -8.12
C GLU A 44 23.64 9.42 -7.78
N ALA A 45 23.48 8.27 -7.14
CA ALA A 45 24.59 7.37 -6.82
C ALA A 45 25.28 6.85 -8.10
N GLY A 46 24.51 6.50 -9.13
CA GLY A 46 25.03 6.09 -10.43
C GLY A 46 25.87 7.18 -11.10
N THR A 47 25.37 8.41 -11.06
CA THR A 47 26.08 9.59 -11.59
C THR A 47 27.35 9.89 -10.80
N ALA A 48 27.27 9.90 -9.47
CA ALA A 48 28.38 10.22 -8.58
C ALA A 48 29.52 9.18 -8.65
N CYS A 49 29.20 7.91 -8.90
CA CYS A 49 30.19 6.86 -9.00
C CYS A 49 31.11 6.99 -10.22
N ALA A 50 30.67 7.68 -11.28
CA ALA A 50 31.43 7.89 -12.52
C ALA A 50 32.04 6.59 -13.11
N SER A 51 31.36 5.45 -12.92
CA SER A 51 31.81 4.12 -13.32
C SER A 51 30.70 3.42 -14.09
N GLY A 52 30.95 3.13 -15.37
CA GLY A 52 29.96 2.47 -16.24
C GLY A 52 29.40 1.16 -15.66
N PRO A 53 30.25 0.23 -15.19
CA PRO A 53 29.77 -1.03 -14.59
C PRO A 53 28.93 -0.83 -13.32
N ILE A 54 29.27 0.15 -12.47
CA ILE A 54 28.52 0.40 -11.23
C ILE A 54 27.18 1.09 -11.55
N GLY A 55 27.18 2.04 -12.50
CA GLY A 55 25.94 2.64 -13.00
C GLY A 55 25.00 1.60 -13.59
N MET A 56 25.52 0.64 -14.35
CA MET A 56 24.72 -0.47 -14.89
C MET A 56 24.11 -1.33 -13.77
N ALA A 57 24.89 -1.72 -12.77
CA ALA A 57 24.39 -2.52 -11.65
C ALA A 57 23.33 -1.79 -10.81
N LEU A 58 23.46 -0.47 -10.64
CA LEU A 58 22.45 0.36 -9.97
C LEU A 58 21.17 0.49 -10.80
N GLY A 59 21.28 0.59 -12.13
CA GLY A 59 20.13 0.54 -13.02
C GLY A 59 19.36 -0.78 -12.93
N GLU A 60 20.07 -1.92 -12.99
CA GLU A 60 19.45 -3.25 -12.83
C GLU A 60 18.80 -3.42 -11.45
N PHE A 61 19.41 -2.86 -10.40
CA PHE A 61 18.82 -2.85 -9.07
C PHE A 61 17.53 -2.01 -9.02
N MET A 62 17.51 -0.84 -9.65
CA MET A 62 16.28 -0.03 -9.76
C MET A 62 15.17 -0.80 -10.48
N ASP A 63 15.48 -1.40 -11.62
CA ASP A 63 14.51 -2.15 -12.45
C ASP A 63 13.90 -3.33 -11.67
N GLU A 64 14.72 -4.10 -10.95
CA GLU A 64 14.27 -5.30 -10.23
C GLU A 64 13.38 -4.99 -9.02
N TYR A 65 13.61 -3.87 -8.34
CA TYR A 65 12.92 -3.56 -7.08
C TYR A 65 11.77 -2.57 -7.23
N THR A 66 11.71 -1.77 -8.30
CA THR A 66 10.65 -0.76 -8.50
C THR A 66 9.25 -1.37 -8.40
N ASP A 67 8.97 -2.43 -9.17
CA ASP A 67 7.64 -3.05 -9.18
C ASP A 67 7.30 -3.74 -7.85
N LYS A 68 8.31 -4.30 -7.17
CA LYS A 68 8.11 -4.93 -5.85
C LYS A 68 7.74 -3.90 -4.79
N LEU A 69 8.43 -2.75 -4.81
CA LEU A 69 8.17 -1.67 -3.87
C LEU A 69 6.81 -1.02 -4.14
N LYS A 70 6.45 -0.78 -5.42
CA LYS A 70 5.09 -0.36 -5.81
C LYS A 70 4.03 -1.36 -5.35
N GLY A 71 4.27 -2.65 -5.55
CA GLY A 71 3.39 -3.71 -5.08
C GLY A 71 3.19 -3.73 -3.55
N MET A 72 4.15 -3.24 -2.75
CA MET A 72 3.97 -3.06 -1.32
C MET A 72 2.99 -1.93 -0.98
N VAL A 73 3.04 -0.82 -1.73
CA VAL A 73 2.06 0.28 -1.61
C VAL A 73 0.68 -0.26 -1.98
N ASP A 74 0.54 -0.87 -3.15
CA ASP A 74 -0.74 -1.39 -3.66
C ASP A 74 -1.37 -2.38 -2.68
N LYS A 75 -0.55 -3.31 -2.17
CA LYS A 75 -1.01 -4.28 -1.18
C LYS A 75 -1.47 -3.61 0.11
N SER A 76 -0.76 -2.59 0.58
CA SER A 76 -1.14 -1.86 1.79
C SER A 76 -2.45 -1.11 1.60
N VAL A 77 -2.64 -0.45 0.46
CA VAL A 77 -3.89 0.23 0.09
C VAL A 77 -5.03 -0.79 0.02
N SER A 78 -4.85 -1.91 -0.69
CA SER A 78 -5.89 -2.95 -0.81
C SER A 78 -6.31 -3.51 0.55
N ALA A 79 -5.37 -3.67 1.48
CA ALA A 79 -5.65 -4.15 2.83
C ALA A 79 -6.45 -3.13 3.65
N VAL A 80 -6.09 -1.83 3.57
CA VAL A 80 -6.81 -0.76 4.27
C VAL A 80 -8.23 -0.64 3.73
N THR A 81 -8.41 -0.61 2.41
CA THR A 81 -9.72 -0.52 1.75
C THR A 81 -10.58 -1.73 2.07
N GLY A 82 -10.07 -2.95 1.89
CA GLY A 82 -10.81 -4.18 2.18
C GLY A 82 -11.22 -4.30 3.64
N CYS A 83 -10.38 -3.84 4.58
CA CYS A 83 -10.73 -3.80 6.00
C CYS A 83 -11.83 -2.78 6.31
N SER A 84 -11.75 -1.57 5.72
CA SER A 84 -12.78 -0.54 5.83
C SER A 84 -14.13 -1.04 5.33
N ASP A 85 -14.15 -1.61 4.12
CA ASP A 85 -15.36 -2.14 3.49
C ASP A 85 -15.94 -3.32 4.26
N ALA A 86 -15.08 -4.26 4.69
CA ALA A 86 -15.52 -5.38 5.50
C ALA A 86 -16.18 -4.91 6.80
N THR A 87 -15.61 -3.89 7.45
CA THR A 87 -16.17 -3.30 8.67
C THR A 87 -17.52 -2.66 8.38
N MET A 88 -17.63 -1.89 7.29
CA MET A 88 -18.87 -1.26 6.86
C MET A 88 -19.97 -2.29 6.58
N PHE A 89 -19.68 -3.30 5.75
CA PHE A 89 -20.65 -4.35 5.42
C PHE A 89 -21.08 -5.16 6.64
N TYR A 90 -20.13 -5.46 7.53
CA TYR A 90 -20.41 -6.22 8.75
C TYR A 90 -21.35 -5.45 9.70
N VAL A 91 -21.09 -4.16 9.93
CA VAL A 91 -21.94 -3.30 10.77
C VAL A 91 -23.34 -3.15 10.17
N ASN A 92 -23.44 -3.14 8.84
CA ASN A 92 -24.72 -3.11 8.12
C ASN A 92 -25.43 -4.48 8.05
N GLY A 93 -24.86 -5.54 8.64
CA GLY A 93 -25.44 -6.89 8.65
C GLY A 93 -25.27 -7.66 7.33
N ASN A 94 -24.50 -7.14 6.38
CA ASN A 94 -24.23 -7.80 5.10
C ASN A 94 -22.97 -8.69 5.20
N LEU A 95 -23.13 -9.85 5.82
CA LEU A 95 -22.01 -10.75 6.15
C LEU A 95 -21.33 -11.36 4.91
N GLU A 96 -22.07 -11.55 3.81
CA GLU A 96 -21.52 -12.06 2.56
C GLU A 96 -20.56 -11.05 1.92
N MET A 97 -20.99 -9.78 1.80
CA MET A 97 -20.12 -8.71 1.29
C MET A 97 -18.94 -8.43 2.23
N ALA A 98 -19.14 -8.55 3.54
CA ALA A 98 -18.04 -8.42 4.50
C ALA A 98 -16.98 -9.50 4.29
N ALA A 99 -17.40 -10.76 4.07
CA ALA A 99 -16.49 -11.85 3.79
C ALA A 99 -15.80 -11.72 2.42
N GLU A 100 -16.49 -11.16 1.43
CA GLU A 100 -15.90 -10.88 0.12
C GLU A 100 -14.85 -9.78 0.18
N ALA A 101 -15.13 -8.67 0.86
CA ALA A 101 -14.17 -7.58 1.08
C ALA A 101 -12.90 -8.05 1.82
N GLN A 102 -13.03 -8.99 2.77
CA GLN A 102 -11.88 -9.63 3.42
C GLN A 102 -11.04 -10.50 2.47
N ARG A 103 -11.69 -11.19 1.52
CA ARG A 103 -11.01 -12.05 0.55
C ARG A 103 -10.37 -11.28 -0.61
N GLY A 104 -10.91 -10.11 -0.94
CA GLY A 104 -10.39 -9.21 -1.98
C GLY A 104 -9.07 -8.52 -1.62
N VAL A 105 -8.54 -8.70 -0.41
CA VAL A 105 -7.21 -8.20 -0.04
C VAL A 105 -6.15 -8.90 -0.90
N ASN A 106 -5.38 -8.13 -1.69
CA ASN A 106 -4.51 -8.50 -2.83
C ASN A 106 -5.12 -8.33 -4.23
N GLN A 107 -6.35 -7.84 -4.37
CA GLN A 107 -6.86 -7.39 -5.67
C GLN A 107 -6.38 -5.96 -5.95
N SER A 108 -6.07 -5.66 -7.21
CA SER A 108 -5.73 -4.31 -7.63
C SER A 108 -6.93 -3.36 -7.44
N PRO A 109 -6.74 -2.03 -7.35
CA PRO A 109 -7.85 -1.08 -7.27
C PRO A 109 -8.89 -1.24 -8.40
N GLU A 110 -8.44 -1.56 -9.62
CA GLU A 110 -9.31 -1.85 -10.77
C GLU A 110 -10.16 -3.12 -10.57
N GLU A 111 -9.59 -4.16 -9.94
CA GLU A 111 -10.30 -5.41 -9.63
C GLU A 111 -11.33 -5.24 -8.50
N LEU A 112 -11.19 -4.18 -7.70
CA LEU A 112 -12.15 -3.77 -6.66
C LEU A 112 -13.26 -2.86 -7.20
N GLY A 113 -13.21 -2.44 -8.46
CA GLY A 113 -14.21 -1.57 -9.09
C GLY A 113 -14.17 -0.12 -8.60
N LEU A 114 -13.00 0.36 -8.19
CA LEU A 114 -12.73 1.72 -7.72
C LEU A 114 -11.99 2.56 -8.76
#